data_AF-A0A453QD08-F1
#
_entry.id   AF-A0A453QD08-F1
#
_cell.length_a   1.000
_cell.length_b   1.000
_cell.length_c   1.000
_cell.angle_alpha   90.00
_cell.angle_beta   90.00
_cell.angle_gamma   90.00
#
_symmetry.space_group_name_H-M   'P 1'
#
loop_
_entity.id
_entity.type
_entity.pdbx_description
1 polymer ?
#
loop_
_entity_poly.entity_id
_entity_poly.type
_entity_poly.pdbx_seq_one_letter_code
_entity_poly.pdbx_strand_id
1 'polypeptide(L)'
;MVEKVVLFYLTRCVFVGGIMYLMGIHKGINEENVLVGVDMEVKVWKIIRVPYSSGVGTLGSSQGCLHFAIASSIDNIELWCLKDCDSKELVLKNTASIGKLTSMTRKWYSVAEIHPDCDTIFLVSWEGDALAAYDMQHQKVGCILNVEINIGQRQRFLSYVPLFLESLA
;
A
#
# COMPACT_ATOMS: atom_id res chain seq x y z
N MET A 1 -23.07 -11.05 -17.56
CA MET A 1 -23.01 -11.42 -16.12
C MET A 1 -22.37 -10.24 -15.41
N VAL A 2 -23.07 -9.57 -14.50
CA VAL A 2 -22.50 -8.39 -13.80
C VAL A 2 -21.51 -8.92 -12.76
N GLU A 3 -20.23 -8.55 -12.88
CA GLU A 3 -19.22 -8.91 -11.87
C GLU A 3 -19.63 -8.32 -10.52
N LYS A 4 -19.77 -9.18 -9.51
CA LYS A 4 -20.25 -8.80 -8.19
C LYS A 4 -19.05 -8.61 -7.26
N VAL A 5 -18.75 -7.37 -6.90
CA VAL A 5 -17.67 -7.03 -5.97
C VAL A 5 -18.26 -6.44 -4.70
N VAL A 6 -17.70 -6.81 -3.56
CA VAL A 6 -17.99 -6.17 -2.27
C VAL A 6 -16.79 -5.36 -1.85
N LEU A 7 -17.01 -4.06 -1.64
CA LEU A 7 -15.97 -3.14 -1.19
C LEU A 7 -15.74 -3.31 0.31
N PHE A 8 -14.50 -3.15 0.76
CA PHE A 8 -14.23 -3.07 2.18
C PHE A 8 -14.56 -1.66 2.69
N TYR A 9 -15.53 -1.55 3.59
CA TYR A 9 -16.05 -0.27 4.12
C TYR A 9 -15.06 0.55 4.96
N LEU A 10 -13.89 -0.02 5.28
CA LEU A 10 -12.92 0.59 6.19
C LEU A 10 -11.47 0.52 5.68
N THR A 11 -11.26 0.23 4.39
CA THR A 11 -9.90 0.20 3.82
C THR A 11 -9.50 1.56 3.29
N ARG A 12 -8.18 1.80 3.28
CA ARG A 12 -7.59 2.99 2.68
C ARG A 12 -7.99 3.08 1.19
N CYS A 13 -8.31 4.28 0.73
CA CYS A 13 -8.47 4.57 -0.69
C CYS A 13 -7.37 5.52 -1.17
N VAL A 14 -7.09 5.47 -2.47
CA VAL A 14 -6.07 6.31 -3.12
C VAL A 14 -6.67 6.87 -4.41
N PHE A 15 -6.51 8.17 -4.64
CA PHE A 15 -6.94 8.83 -5.86
C PHE A 15 -5.75 8.97 -6.82
N VAL A 16 -5.88 8.44 -8.04
CA VAL A 16 -4.88 8.57 -9.10
C VAL A 16 -5.61 8.77 -10.43
N GLY A 17 -5.22 9.79 -11.20
CA GLY A 17 -5.77 10.01 -12.55
C GLY A 17 -7.29 10.21 -12.59
N GLY A 18 -7.90 10.77 -11.54
CA GLY A 18 -9.36 10.95 -11.45
C GLY A 18 -10.14 9.70 -11.07
N ILE A 19 -9.47 8.61 -10.71
CA ILE A 19 -10.07 7.35 -10.28
C ILE A 19 -9.73 7.10 -8.81
N MET A 20 -10.74 6.72 -8.02
CA MET A 20 -10.58 6.27 -6.64
C MET A 20 -10.32 4.76 -6.63
N TYR A 21 -9.20 4.35 -6.06
CA TYR A 21 -8.83 2.94 -5.89
C TYR A 21 -9.00 2.52 -4.44
N LEU A 22 -9.62 1.37 -4.23
CA LEU A 22 -9.82 0.77 -2.91
C LEU A 22 -9.84 -0.75 -2.99
N MET A 23 -9.59 -1.41 -1.86
CA MET A 23 -9.63 -2.87 -1.79
C MET A 23 -11.08 -3.38 -1.72
N GLY A 24 -11.34 -4.51 -2.37
CA GLY A 24 -12.59 -5.24 -2.29
C GLY A 24 -12.39 -6.75 -2.47
N ILE A 25 -13.50 -7.49 -2.44
CA ILE A 25 -13.56 -8.93 -2.68
C ILE A 25 -14.39 -9.18 -3.94
N HIS A 26 -13.80 -9.87 -4.90
CA HIS A 26 -14.54 -10.40 -6.04
C HIS A 26 -15.31 -11.65 -5.61
N LYS A 27 -16.64 -11.63 -5.73
CA LYS A 27 -17.49 -12.77 -5.35
C LYS A 27 -17.60 -13.75 -6.52
N GLY A 28 -16.72 -14.77 -6.51
CA GLY A 28 -16.71 -15.90 -7.42
C GLY A 28 -16.70 -17.25 -6.70
N ILE A 29 -16.23 -18.31 -7.37
CA ILE A 29 -16.05 -19.64 -6.76
C ILE A 29 -15.00 -19.60 -5.63
N ASN A 30 -14.00 -18.73 -5.78
CA ASN A 30 -13.04 -18.36 -4.74
C ASN A 30 -13.20 -16.87 -4.45
N GLU A 31 -13.29 -16.51 -3.16
CA GLU A 31 -13.26 -15.12 -2.73
C GLU A 31 -11.82 -14.60 -2.85
N GLU A 32 -11.59 -13.67 -3.78
CA GLU A 32 -10.27 -13.11 -4.04
C GLU A 32 -10.26 -11.63 -3.69
N ASN A 33 -9.23 -11.19 -2.96
CA ASN A 33 -8.96 -9.77 -2.81
C ASN A 33 -8.65 -9.16 -4.18
N VAL A 34 -9.22 -7.99 -4.44
CA VAL A 34 -9.04 -7.24 -5.68
C VAL A 34 -8.94 -5.75 -5.37
N LEU A 35 -8.33 -5.03 -6.30
CA LEU A 35 -8.41 -3.58 -6.34
C LEU A 35 -9.56 -3.15 -7.23
N VAL A 36 -10.37 -2.24 -6.72
CA VAL A 36 -11.50 -1.67 -7.45
C VAL A 36 -11.19 -0.21 -7.73
N GLY A 37 -11.19 0.16 -9.00
CA GLY A 37 -11.20 1.55 -9.44
C GLY A 37 -12.63 2.01 -9.65
N VAL A 38 -13.00 3.11 -9.00
CA VAL A 38 -14.30 3.76 -9.08
C VAL A 38 -14.11 5.16 -9.65
N ASP A 39 -14.91 5.51 -10.66
CA ASP A 39 -14.86 6.85 -11.27
C ASP A 39 -15.57 7.91 -10.39
N MET A 40 -15.50 9.17 -10.82
CA MET A 40 -16.14 10.30 -10.13
C MET A 40 -17.68 10.21 -10.12
N GLU A 41 -18.29 9.39 -10.98
CA GLU A 41 -19.73 9.13 -11.01
C GLU A 41 -20.11 7.94 -10.11
N VAL A 42 -19.17 7.42 -9.32
CA VAL A 42 -19.35 6.29 -8.40
C VAL A 42 -19.66 4.98 -9.14
N LYS A 43 -19.26 4.88 -10.41
CA LYS A 43 -19.37 3.64 -11.19
C LYS A 43 -18.07 2.85 -11.05
N VAL A 44 -18.22 1.54 -10.89
CA VAL A 44 -17.07 0.62 -10.95
C VAL A 44 -16.50 0.69 -12.35
N TRP A 45 -15.31 1.26 -12.47
CA TRP A 45 -14.60 1.44 -13.73
C TRP A 45 -13.74 0.21 -14.06
N LYS A 46 -12.98 -0.29 -13.07
CA LYS A 46 -12.11 -1.45 -13.25
C LYS A 46 -11.95 -2.30 -12.00
N ILE A 47 -11.72 -3.59 -12.21
CA ILE A 47 -11.33 -4.55 -11.18
C ILE A 47 -9.96 -5.10 -11.59
N ILE A 48 -8.98 -4.96 -10.69
CA ILE A 48 -7.59 -5.36 -10.88
C ILE A 48 -7.28 -6.46 -9.87
N ARG A 49 -6.71 -7.57 -10.35
CA ARG A 49 -6.25 -8.64 -9.45
C ARG A 49 -5.00 -8.20 -8.72
N VAL A 50 -4.96 -8.43 -7.41
CA VAL A 50 -3.76 -8.18 -6.60
C VAL A 50 -2.90 -9.44 -6.54
N PRO A 51 -1.57 -9.30 -6.38
CA PRO A 51 -0.71 -10.42 -6.01
C PRO A 51 -1.15 -10.97 -4.64
N TYR A 52 -1.10 -12.30 -4.49
CA TYR A 52 -1.47 -13.02 -3.26
C TYR A 52 -2.90 -12.68 -2.77
N SER A 53 -3.91 -13.32 -3.37
CA SER A 53 -5.34 -13.03 -3.15
C SER A 53 -5.84 -13.15 -1.70
N SER A 54 -5.08 -13.76 -0.80
CA SER A 54 -5.38 -13.89 0.64
C SER A 54 -4.70 -12.82 1.51
N GLY A 55 -3.73 -12.07 0.97
CA GLY A 55 -2.97 -11.08 1.71
C GLY A 55 -3.67 -9.72 1.79
N VAL A 56 -3.47 -9.02 2.90
CA VAL A 56 -3.87 -7.62 3.07
C VAL A 56 -2.62 -6.76 2.83
N GLY A 57 -2.58 -6.07 1.70
CA GLY A 57 -1.52 -5.11 1.37
C GLY A 57 -1.95 -3.66 1.58
N THR A 58 -1.03 -2.75 1.32
CA THR A 58 -1.19 -1.31 1.50
C THR A 58 -1.17 -0.60 0.16
N LEU A 59 -2.17 0.26 -0.05
CA LEU A 59 -2.29 1.11 -1.23
C LEU A 59 -1.62 2.45 -1.01
N GLY A 60 -1.01 2.98 -2.06
CA GLY A 60 -0.47 4.33 -2.10
C GLY A 60 -0.43 4.88 -3.53
N SER A 61 -0.25 6.19 -3.65
CA SER A 61 0.18 6.80 -4.90
C SER A 61 1.65 7.12 -4.74
N SER A 62 2.45 6.83 -5.77
CA SER A 62 3.84 7.27 -5.85
C SER A 62 4.15 7.68 -7.28
N GLN A 63 4.77 8.84 -7.45
CA GLN A 63 5.18 9.40 -8.73
C GLN A 63 4.03 9.49 -9.74
N GLY A 64 2.82 9.80 -9.24
CA GLY A 64 1.61 9.88 -10.06
C GLY A 64 0.99 8.53 -10.46
N CYS A 65 1.54 7.40 -10.01
CA CYS A 65 1.07 6.07 -10.32
C CYS A 65 0.51 5.36 -9.08
N LEU A 66 -0.52 4.53 -9.29
CA LEU A 66 -1.04 3.66 -8.23
C LEU A 66 0.00 2.58 -7.88
N HIS A 67 0.29 2.43 -6.59
CA HIS A 67 1.17 1.41 -6.06
C HIS A 67 0.47 0.56 -5.00
N PHE A 68 0.88 -0.69 -4.92
CA PHE A 68 0.41 -1.67 -3.95
C PHE A 68 1.61 -2.38 -3.33
N ALA A 69 1.74 -2.31 -2.01
CA ALA A 69 2.83 -2.95 -1.27
C ALA A 69 2.28 -4.10 -0.43
N ILE A 70 2.96 -5.25 -0.48
CA ILE A 70 2.53 -6.45 0.22
C ILE A 70 3.75 -7.24 0.72
N ALA A 71 3.62 -7.87 1.88
CA ALA A 71 4.61 -8.83 2.35
C ALA A 71 4.48 -10.13 1.56
N SER A 72 5.52 -10.54 0.83
CA SER A 72 5.57 -11.84 0.15
C SER A 72 6.14 -12.95 1.02
N SER A 73 6.87 -12.58 2.09
CA SER A 73 7.24 -13.46 3.19
C SER A 73 7.40 -12.64 4.48
N ILE A 74 7.79 -13.28 5.59
CA ILE A 74 8.04 -12.60 6.88
C ILE A 74 9.09 -11.48 6.74
N ASP A 75 10.09 -11.67 5.87
CA ASP A 75 11.22 -10.77 5.73
C ASP A 75 11.30 -10.09 4.36
N ASN A 76 10.32 -10.28 3.47
CA ASN A 76 10.33 -9.68 2.13
C ASN A 76 9.04 -8.91 1.85
N ILE A 77 9.23 -7.72 1.28
CA ILE A 77 8.16 -6.85 0.83
C ILE A 77 8.30 -6.65 -0.67
N GLU A 78 7.18 -6.72 -1.36
CA GLU A 78 7.06 -6.42 -2.78
C GLU A 78 6.25 -5.15 -2.97
N LEU A 79 6.75 -4.30 -3.87
CA LEU A 79 6.10 -3.09 -4.32
C LEU A 79 5.68 -3.28 -5.78
N TRP A 80 4.38 -3.20 -6.02
CA TRP A 80 3.75 -3.35 -7.33
C TRP A 80 3.22 -2.00 -7.79
N CYS A 81 3.26 -1.73 -9.09
CA CYS A 81 2.69 -0.52 -9.68
C CYS A 81 1.68 -0.86 -10.79
N LEU A 82 0.69 0.01 -10.98
CA LEU A 82 -0.21 -0.11 -12.13
C LEU A 82 0.58 0.21 -13.41
N LYS A 83 0.54 -0.72 -14.38
CA LYS A 83 1.31 -0.62 -15.64
C LYS A 83 1.04 0.66 -16.43
N ASP A 84 -0.22 1.04 -16.53
CA ASP A 84 -0.70 2.24 -17.20
C ASP A 84 -2.09 2.60 -16.65
N CYS A 85 -2.54 3.85 -16.84
CA CYS A 85 -3.80 4.33 -16.25
C CYS A 85 -5.04 3.56 -16.72
N ASP A 86 -5.01 2.94 -17.90
CA ASP A 86 -6.13 2.20 -18.49
C ASP A 86 -6.07 0.70 -18.20
N SER A 87 -4.88 0.20 -17.86
CA SER A 87 -4.57 -1.18 -17.55
C SER A 87 -5.40 -1.74 -16.40
N LYS A 88 -5.58 -3.07 -16.44
CA LYS A 88 -6.10 -3.89 -15.34
C LYS A 88 -5.01 -4.76 -14.71
N GLU A 89 -3.74 -4.39 -14.88
CA GLU A 89 -2.56 -5.19 -14.57
C GLU A 89 -1.60 -4.43 -13.64
N LEU A 90 -1.28 -5.05 -12.49
CA LEU A 90 -0.16 -4.66 -11.64
C LEU A 90 1.12 -5.34 -12.11
N VAL A 91 2.21 -4.58 -12.15
CA VAL A 91 3.56 -5.07 -12.48
C VAL A 91 4.45 -4.93 -11.26
N LEU A 92 5.29 -5.93 -10.99
CA LEU A 92 6.24 -5.89 -9.90
C LEU A 92 7.29 -4.81 -10.19
N LYS A 93 7.37 -3.79 -9.33
CA LYS A 93 8.34 -2.69 -9.44
C LYS A 93 9.61 -3.02 -8.68
N ASN A 94 9.49 -3.51 -7.45
CA ASN A 94 10.63 -3.78 -6.58
C ASN A 94 10.32 -4.87 -5.54
N THR A 95 11.35 -5.57 -5.09
CA THR A 95 11.32 -6.51 -3.97
C THR A 95 12.47 -6.19 -3.03
N ALA A 96 12.21 -6.03 -1.74
CA ALA A 96 13.25 -5.78 -0.76
C ALA A 96 13.14 -6.67 0.47
N SER A 97 14.30 -7.07 0.99
CA SER A 97 14.38 -7.81 2.24
C SER A 97 14.48 -6.85 3.43
N ILE A 98 13.52 -6.95 4.34
CA ILE A 98 13.54 -6.22 5.63
C ILE A 98 14.25 -7.02 6.73
N GLY A 99 14.91 -8.14 6.41
CA GLY A 99 15.58 -9.00 7.39
C GLY A 99 16.62 -8.28 8.25
N LYS A 100 17.29 -7.25 7.70
CA LYS A 100 18.21 -6.41 8.47
C LYS A 100 17.46 -5.57 9.52
N LEU A 101 16.31 -5.01 9.16
CA LEU A 101 15.47 -4.26 10.09
C LEU A 101 14.93 -5.19 11.19
N THR A 102 14.38 -6.34 10.81
CA THR A 102 13.80 -7.32 11.75
C THR A 102 14.85 -7.86 12.72
N SER A 103 16.07 -8.14 12.25
CA SER A 103 17.19 -8.58 13.12
C SER A 103 17.70 -7.48 14.06
N MET A 104 17.80 -6.24 13.59
CA MET A 104 18.24 -5.11 14.40
C MET A 104 17.25 -4.77 15.51
N THR A 105 15.95 -4.78 15.22
CA THR A 105 14.93 -4.39 16.20
C THR A 105 14.30 -5.56 16.93
N ARG A 106 14.46 -6.79 16.43
CA ARG A 106 13.76 -8.01 16.88
C ARG A 106 12.23 -7.88 16.82
N LYS A 107 11.72 -7.28 15.74
CA LYS A 107 10.28 -7.01 15.53
C LYS A 107 9.86 -7.43 14.13
N TRP A 108 8.59 -7.78 13.99
CA TRP A 108 7.96 -7.96 12.68
C TRP A 108 7.28 -6.66 12.25
N TYR A 109 7.28 -6.41 10.95
CA TYR A 109 6.75 -5.18 10.38
C TYR A 109 5.66 -5.47 9.36
N SER A 110 4.77 -4.50 9.19
CA SER A 110 3.81 -4.43 8.11
C SER A 110 3.92 -3.08 7.42
N VAL A 111 3.50 -3.00 6.16
CA VAL A 111 3.55 -1.72 5.42
C VAL A 111 2.44 -0.81 5.91
N ALA A 112 2.81 0.31 6.52
CA ALA A 112 1.88 1.35 6.92
C ALA A 112 1.55 2.27 5.72
N GLU A 113 2.56 2.64 4.93
CA GLU A 113 2.40 3.62 3.87
C GLU A 113 3.50 3.54 2.79
N ILE A 114 3.23 4.12 1.61
CA ILE A 114 4.17 4.31 0.49
C ILE A 114 4.39 5.81 0.32
N HIS A 115 5.65 6.24 0.18
CA HIS A 115 6.01 7.64 -0.04
C HIS A 115 5.56 8.13 -1.42
N PRO A 116 4.99 9.36 -1.55
CA PRO A 116 4.40 9.81 -2.81
C PRO A 116 5.41 10.14 -3.91
N ASP A 117 6.68 10.40 -3.58
CA ASP A 117 7.65 10.87 -4.58
C ASP A 117 8.79 9.88 -4.89
N CYS A 118 8.94 8.82 -4.09
CA CYS A 118 10.05 7.89 -4.21
C CYS A 118 9.70 6.48 -3.73
N ASP A 119 10.60 5.52 -3.95
CA ASP A 119 10.44 4.11 -3.58
C ASP A 119 10.68 3.85 -2.08
N THR A 120 10.38 4.82 -1.22
CA THR A 120 10.41 4.63 0.23
C THR A 120 9.06 4.13 0.71
N ILE A 121 9.07 3.13 1.59
CA ILE A 121 7.88 2.69 2.31
C ILE A 121 8.04 2.96 3.81
N PHE A 122 6.93 3.18 4.48
CA PHE A 122 6.86 3.28 5.93
C PHE A 122 6.33 1.98 6.50
N LEU A 123 7.04 1.47 7.50
CA LEU A 123 6.83 0.17 8.12
C LEU A 123 6.44 0.38 9.57
N VAL A 124 5.36 -0.25 10.03
CA VAL A 124 4.94 -0.25 11.43
C VAL A 124 5.18 -1.63 12.05
N SER A 125 5.72 -1.66 13.26
CA SER A 125 5.88 -2.90 14.02
C SER A 125 4.52 -3.53 14.34
N TRP A 126 4.48 -4.86 14.43
CA TRP A 126 3.28 -5.60 14.80
C TRP A 126 2.89 -5.40 16.27
N GLU A 127 3.76 -4.80 17.07
CA GLU A 127 3.53 -4.32 18.43
C GLU A 127 3.12 -2.85 18.48
N GLY A 128 3.17 -2.12 17.35
CA GLY A 128 2.66 -0.76 17.22
C GLY A 128 3.54 0.28 17.90
N ASP A 129 4.72 -0.12 18.33
CA ASP A 129 5.62 0.67 19.14
C ASP A 129 6.84 1.21 18.35
N ALA A 130 6.93 0.88 17.06
CA ALA A 130 7.97 1.36 16.17
C ALA A 130 7.43 1.66 14.77
N LEU A 131 7.92 2.76 14.18
CA LEU A 131 7.73 3.14 12.79
C LEU A 131 9.10 3.29 12.13
N ALA A 132 9.30 2.71 10.95
CA ALA A 132 10.56 2.78 10.23
C ALA A 132 10.34 3.25 8.79
N ALA A 133 11.19 4.14 8.30
CA ALA A 133 11.30 4.44 6.87
C ALA A 133 12.28 3.44 6.23
N TYR A 134 11.89 2.88 5.09
CA TYR A 134 12.69 1.91 4.36
C TYR A 134 12.79 2.28 2.88
N ASP A 135 14.01 2.57 2.44
CA ASP A 135 14.34 2.85 1.06
C ASP A 135 14.42 1.52 0.29
N MET A 136 13.41 1.23 -0.53
CA MET A 136 13.35 -0.02 -1.31
C MET A 136 14.37 -0.04 -2.45
N GLN A 137 14.74 1.13 -3.00
CA GLN A 137 15.67 1.21 -4.13
C GLN A 137 17.08 0.83 -3.69
N HIS A 138 17.52 1.35 -2.54
CA HIS A 138 18.85 1.09 -2.01
C HIS A 138 18.88 -0.03 -0.96
N GLN A 139 17.72 -0.57 -0.58
CA GLN A 139 17.54 -1.57 0.48
C GLN A 139 18.18 -1.12 1.80
N LYS A 140 17.84 0.10 2.22
CA LYS A 140 18.39 0.72 3.43
C LYS A 140 17.29 1.11 4.40
N VAL A 141 17.55 0.83 5.67
CA VAL A 141 16.77 1.39 6.77
C VAL A 141 17.15 2.86 6.89
N GLY A 142 16.15 3.74 6.80
CA GLY A 142 16.28 5.16 7.07
C GLY A 142 16.17 5.44 8.57
N CYS A 143 15.15 6.20 8.97
CA CYS A 143 14.87 6.46 10.38
C CYS A 143 14.04 5.35 11.02
N ILE A 144 14.24 5.12 12.32
CA ILE A 144 13.38 4.32 13.18
C ILE A 144 12.90 5.25 14.30
N LEU A 145 11.58 5.34 14.46
CA LEU A 145 10.91 6.15 15.47
C LEU A 145 10.20 5.20 16.44
N ASN A 146 10.41 5.41 17.73
CA ASN A 146 9.57 4.79 18.75
C ASN A 146 8.25 5.57 18.80
N VAL A 147 7.15 4.85 18.71
CA VAL A 147 5.80 5.39 18.65
C VAL A 147 4.91 4.60 19.61
N GLU A 148 3.67 5.02 19.80
CA GLU A 148 2.67 4.23 20.55
C GLU A 148 1.37 4.23 19.74
N ILE A 149 1.27 3.27 18.83
CA ILE A 149 0.18 3.15 17.86
C ILE A 149 -0.71 2.01 18.31
N ASN A 150 -1.98 2.33 18.57
CA ASN A 150 -2.98 1.32 18.88
C ASN A 150 -3.33 0.51 17.61
N ILE A 151 -2.72 -0.67 17.49
CA ILE A 151 -2.80 -1.55 16.31
C ILE A 151 -4.19 -2.17 16.14
N GLY A 152 -5.01 -2.19 17.20
CA GLY A 152 -6.43 -2.55 17.09
C GLY A 152 -7.18 -1.64 16.10
N GLN A 153 -6.58 -0.52 15.72
CA GLN A 153 -7.06 0.41 14.71
C GLN A 153 -6.02 0.63 13.59
N ARG A 154 -5.59 -0.45 12.90
CA ARG A 154 -4.68 -0.42 11.73
C ARG A 154 -5.06 0.57 10.61
N GLN A 155 -6.23 1.21 10.69
CA GLN A 155 -6.83 2.09 9.69
C GLN A 155 -6.50 3.59 9.86
N ARG A 156 -5.52 3.97 10.67
CA ARG A 156 -5.28 5.39 11.00
C ARG A 156 -4.05 6.05 10.36
N PHE A 157 -3.26 5.34 9.56
CA PHE A 157 -2.24 6.03 8.76
C PHE A 157 -2.94 6.77 7.62
N LEU A 158 -3.15 8.07 7.84
CA LEU A 158 -3.60 8.97 6.78
C LEU A 158 -2.50 9.07 5.73
N SER A 159 -2.91 9.31 4.48
CA SER A 159 -1.95 9.52 3.42
C SER A 159 -0.99 10.67 3.77
N TYR A 160 0.30 10.44 3.61
CA TYR A 160 1.34 11.45 3.71
C TYR A 160 1.00 12.58 2.74
N VAL A 161 0.71 13.74 3.32
CA VAL A 161 0.50 15.00 2.59
C VAL A 161 1.81 15.77 2.72
N PRO A 162 2.63 15.89 1.66
CA PRO A 162 3.83 16.70 1.71
C PRO A 162 3.45 18.13 2.11
N LEU A 163 4.13 18.67 3.11
CA LEU A 163 4.00 20.07 3.46
C LEU A 163 4.74 20.89 2.40
N PHE A 164 4.02 21.34 1.37
CA PHE A 164 4.53 22.33 0.44
C PHE A 164 4.53 23.70 1.15
N LEU A 165 5.53 23.94 1.99
CA LEU A 165 5.89 25.31 2.32
C LEU A 165 6.49 25.90 1.04
N GLU A 166 5.69 26.67 0.31
CA GLU A 166 6.26 27.60 -0.66
C GLU A 166 7.32 28.42 0.09
N SER A 167 8.56 28.31 -0.35
CA SER A 167 9.57 29.30 -0.03
C SER A 167 9.02 30.62 -0.54
N LEU A 168 8.45 31.45 0.34
CA LEU A 168 8.29 32.88 0.12
C LEU A 168 9.70 33.47 -0.03
N ALA A 169 10.24 33.40 -1.25
CA ALA A 169 11.46 34.04 -1.68
C ALA A 169 11.16 34.84 -2.95
#